data_AF-A0A8T2MTZ1-F1
#
_entry.id   AF-A0A8T2MTZ1-F1
#
_cell.length_a   1.000
_cell.length_b   1.000
_cell.length_c   1.000
_cell.angle_alpha   90.00
_cell.angle_beta   90.00
_cell.angle_gamma   90.00
#
_symmetry.space_group_name_H-M   'P 1'
#
loop_
_entity.id
_entity.type
_entity.pdbx_description
1 polymer ?
#
loop_
_entity_poly.entity_id
_entity_poly.type
_entity_poly.pdbx_seq_one_letter_code
_entity_poly.pdbx_strand_id
1 'polypeptide(L)'
;MQRLSPDPVAIDHSLCSISASSPRSVARRLSMATSESAVVFCGRSPQSSFVSPSPSAIFPLSHGAYALTTSCDSRRTASGSETKPTYSMGKSKQVGNHKSDKKKNIAKTWKTKRRTKDLDQIHHDMNPSNAAKLLKQDVDYDVTGCAQHYCLHCARYFVDLKTMKEHFKTKVHKKRLKQLREEPYTQAEAERAAGMGSYIPPKTVEVQTQPVEEDMS
;
A
#
# COMPACT_ATOMS: atom_id res chain seq x y z
N MET A 1 16.92 -57.53 10.62
CA MET A 1 15.59 -56.87 10.75
C MET A 1 14.78 -57.20 9.52
N GLN A 2 13.52 -57.54 9.75
CA GLN A 2 12.61 -58.21 8.84
C GLN A 2 12.19 -57.32 7.66
N ARG A 3 11.90 -57.99 6.53
CA ARG A 3 11.31 -57.43 5.32
C ARG A 3 9.89 -56.93 5.62
N LEU A 4 9.54 -55.76 5.12
CA LEU A 4 8.14 -55.41 4.82
C LEU A 4 8.07 -54.85 3.40
N SER A 5 7.15 -55.47 2.66
CA SER A 5 6.89 -55.37 1.24
C SER A 5 6.20 -54.05 0.85
N PRO A 6 6.25 -53.64 -0.42
CA PRO A 6 5.48 -52.52 -0.96
C PRO A 6 4.04 -52.92 -1.31
N ASP A 7 3.07 -52.05 -0.99
CA ASP A 7 1.67 -52.20 -1.37
C ASP A 7 1.42 -51.72 -2.82
N PRO A 8 0.72 -52.50 -3.67
CA PRO A 8 0.32 -52.09 -5.01
C PRO A 8 -1.20 -51.85 -5.19
N VAL A 9 -1.55 -51.40 -6.41
CA VAL A 9 -2.85 -51.35 -7.13
C VAL A 9 -3.86 -50.26 -6.66
N ALA A 10 -4.18 -49.19 -7.40
CA ALA A 10 -4.74 -49.04 -8.76
C ALA A 10 -6.10 -49.76 -8.98
N ILE A 11 -7.22 -49.03 -8.96
CA ILE A 11 -8.50 -49.45 -9.57
C ILE A 11 -9.18 -48.26 -10.24
N ASP A 12 -9.71 -48.55 -11.41
CA ASP A 12 -10.04 -47.72 -12.56
C ASP A 12 -11.25 -46.79 -12.49
N HIS A 13 -11.22 -45.86 -13.45
CA HIS A 13 -12.33 -45.16 -14.04
C HIS A 13 -13.45 -46.12 -14.50
N SER A 14 -14.70 -45.82 -14.13
CA SER A 14 -15.88 -46.33 -14.82
C SER A 14 -16.91 -45.22 -15.00
N LEU A 15 -17.08 -44.83 -16.26
CA LEU A 15 -18.23 -44.11 -16.79
C LEU A 15 -19.53 -44.87 -16.48
N CYS A 16 -20.59 -44.16 -16.10
CA CYS A 16 -21.93 -44.53 -16.54
C CYS A 16 -22.89 -43.33 -16.54
N SER A 17 -23.46 -43.13 -17.73
CA SER A 17 -24.44 -42.15 -18.14
C SER A 17 -25.85 -42.47 -17.63
N ILE A 18 -26.85 -41.69 -18.07
CA ILE A 18 -28.34 -41.79 -17.93
C ILE A 18 -28.85 -40.71 -16.94
N SER A 19 -29.76 -39.78 -17.26
CA SER A 19 -30.76 -39.63 -18.32
C SER A 19 -31.22 -38.17 -18.45
N ALA A 20 -31.74 -37.86 -19.65
CA ALA A 20 -32.37 -36.63 -20.08
C ALA A 20 -33.63 -36.21 -19.28
N SER A 21 -33.85 -34.89 -19.19
CA SER A 21 -35.18 -34.27 -19.35
C SER A 21 -35.09 -32.74 -19.54
N SER A 22 -35.24 -32.28 -20.77
CA SER A 22 -35.89 -31.01 -21.15
C SER A 22 -37.34 -31.37 -21.58
N PRO A 23 -38.35 -30.49 -21.73
CA PRO A 23 -38.27 -29.05 -22.03
C PRO A 23 -39.36 -28.15 -21.37
N ARG A 24 -39.23 -26.82 -21.49
CA ARG A 24 -40.33 -25.94 -21.98
C ARG A 24 -39.88 -24.51 -22.25
N SER A 25 -39.91 -24.20 -23.53
CA SER A 25 -39.98 -22.89 -24.16
C SER A 25 -41.15 -22.06 -23.63
N VAL A 26 -40.89 -20.79 -23.29
CA VAL A 26 -41.78 -19.69 -23.70
C VAL A 26 -40.90 -18.53 -24.16
N ALA A 27 -40.92 -18.31 -25.47
CA ALA A 27 -40.31 -17.17 -26.10
C ALA A 27 -41.15 -15.90 -25.90
N ARG A 28 -40.45 -14.76 -26.07
CA ARG A 28 -40.94 -13.54 -26.75
C ARG A 28 -41.68 -12.51 -25.89
N ARG A 29 -41.02 -11.37 -25.67
CA ARG A 29 -41.49 -10.07 -26.21
C ARG A 29 -40.39 -9.01 -26.14
N LEU A 30 -39.84 -8.71 -27.32
CA LEU A 30 -39.40 -7.37 -27.69
C LEU A 30 -40.63 -6.45 -27.73
N SER A 31 -40.56 -5.26 -27.14
CA SER A 31 -41.32 -4.09 -27.59
C SER A 31 -40.62 -2.80 -27.15
N MET A 32 -40.33 -1.98 -28.16
CA MET A 32 -39.81 -0.61 -28.12
C MET A 32 -40.91 0.38 -27.71
N ALA A 33 -40.54 1.67 -27.64
CA ALA A 33 -41.35 2.90 -27.49
C ALA A 33 -41.66 3.30 -26.03
N THR A 34 -41.57 4.55 -25.55
CA THR A 34 -41.42 5.89 -26.16
C THR A 34 -41.07 6.90 -25.06
N SER A 35 -40.53 8.06 -25.48
CA SER A 35 -40.57 9.45 -24.94
C SER A 35 -41.29 9.73 -23.60
N GLU A 36 -41.02 10.75 -22.79
CA GLU A 36 -40.44 12.09 -22.87
C GLU A 36 -40.39 12.59 -21.41
N SER A 37 -39.39 13.37 -21.00
CA SER A 37 -39.58 14.55 -20.15
C SER A 37 -38.24 15.25 -19.91
N ALA A 38 -38.14 16.40 -20.55
CA ALA A 38 -37.07 17.37 -20.42
C ALA A 38 -36.98 17.92 -19.00
N VAL A 39 -35.75 18.05 -18.49
CA VAL A 39 -35.40 19.18 -17.63
C VAL A 39 -34.07 19.76 -18.09
N VAL A 40 -34.17 21.04 -18.41
CA VAL A 40 -33.12 21.97 -18.82
C VAL A 40 -32.09 22.10 -17.70
N PHE A 41 -30.80 21.97 -18.01
CA PHE A 41 -29.79 22.70 -17.24
C PHE A 41 -28.62 23.16 -18.11
N CYS A 42 -28.26 24.42 -17.88
CA CYS A 42 -27.40 25.29 -18.66
C CYS A 42 -26.01 24.72 -18.95
N GLY A 43 -25.48 25.12 -20.10
CA GLY A 43 -24.26 24.61 -20.68
C GLY A 43 -22.97 25.09 -20.03
N ARG A 44 -21.87 24.46 -20.47
CA ARG A 44 -20.54 25.07 -20.57
C ARG A 44 -19.64 24.21 -21.44
N SER A 45 -19.33 24.69 -22.65
CA SER A 45 -18.15 24.26 -23.42
C SER A 45 -16.88 24.51 -22.59
N PRO A 46 -15.80 23.74 -22.79
CA PRO A 46 -14.86 24.17 -23.82
C PRO A 46 -14.17 23.02 -24.59
N GLN A 47 -14.03 23.23 -25.90
CA GLN A 47 -12.89 22.72 -26.66
C GLN A 47 -11.71 23.66 -26.40
N SER A 48 -10.49 23.11 -26.27
CA SER A 48 -9.28 23.58 -26.99
C SER A 48 -7.99 23.21 -26.24
N SER A 49 -7.22 22.31 -26.85
CA SER A 49 -5.75 22.37 -26.99
C SER A 49 -4.92 22.93 -25.82
N PHE A 50 -4.37 22.04 -24.99
CA PHE A 50 -3.23 22.37 -24.14
C PHE A 50 -1.93 22.17 -24.94
N VAL A 51 -1.33 23.27 -25.35
CA VAL A 51 0.00 23.34 -25.97
C VAL A 51 1.07 23.22 -24.88
N SER A 52 2.06 22.36 -25.11
CA SER A 52 3.22 22.14 -24.26
C SER A 52 4.17 23.36 -24.26
N PRO A 53 4.71 23.79 -23.12
CA PRO A 53 5.87 24.68 -23.08
C PRO A 53 7.18 23.89 -23.07
N SER A 54 7.98 24.14 -24.10
CA SER A 54 9.39 23.77 -24.25
C SER A 54 10.30 24.41 -23.18
N PRO A 55 11.22 23.68 -22.55
CA PRO A 55 12.24 24.26 -21.69
C PRO A 55 13.49 24.65 -22.51
N SER A 56 13.70 25.95 -22.71
CA SER A 56 14.93 26.49 -23.27
C SER A 56 15.42 27.68 -22.45
N ALA A 57 16.36 27.44 -21.53
CA ALA A 57 17.32 28.45 -21.08
C ALA A 57 18.47 27.76 -20.34
N ILE A 58 19.53 27.50 -21.09
CA ILE A 58 20.85 27.07 -20.64
C ILE A 58 21.58 28.33 -20.14
N PHE A 59 21.94 28.37 -18.86
CA PHE A 59 22.84 29.38 -18.30
C PHE A 59 24.29 28.87 -18.36
N PRO A 60 25.24 29.56 -19.01
CA PRO A 60 26.66 29.21 -18.91
C PRO A 60 27.29 29.84 -17.67
N LEU A 61 27.79 28.99 -16.76
CA LEU A 61 28.78 29.39 -15.75
C LEU A 61 30.16 29.44 -16.41
N SER A 62 30.69 30.65 -16.59
CA SER A 62 32.10 30.87 -16.91
C SER A 62 32.95 30.77 -15.65
N HIS A 63 34.01 29.97 -15.75
CA HIS A 63 35.06 29.82 -14.77
C HIS A 63 36.03 31.02 -14.82
N GLY A 64 36.48 31.44 -13.64
CA GLY A 64 37.90 31.71 -13.37
C GLY A 64 38.41 33.13 -13.60
N ALA A 65 38.74 33.82 -12.51
CA ALA A 65 39.89 34.72 -12.47
C ALA A 65 40.52 34.70 -11.06
N TYR A 66 41.80 34.34 -11.08
CA TYR A 66 42.80 34.32 -10.03
C TYR A 66 43.27 35.74 -9.71
N ALA A 67 43.55 36.05 -8.45
CA ALA A 67 44.40 37.18 -8.08
C ALA A 67 45.25 36.81 -6.86
N LEU A 68 46.54 36.67 -7.11
CA LEU A 68 47.61 36.53 -6.13
C LEU A 68 48.07 37.92 -5.68
N THR A 69 48.41 38.01 -4.39
CA THR A 69 49.46 38.83 -3.77
C THR A 69 49.43 40.36 -3.95
N THR A 70 49.39 41.11 -2.84
CA THR A 70 50.60 41.70 -2.24
C THR A 70 50.29 42.45 -0.94
N SER A 71 51.25 42.33 -0.01
CA SER A 71 51.45 43.09 1.22
C SER A 71 51.34 44.61 1.09
N CYS A 72 50.83 45.30 2.12
CA CYS A 72 51.67 46.18 2.95
C CYS A 72 50.94 46.68 4.20
N ASP A 73 51.66 46.52 5.31
CA ASP A 73 51.39 46.95 6.67
C ASP A 73 51.46 48.49 6.80
N SER A 74 50.58 49.11 7.59
CA SER A 74 50.85 50.29 8.45
C SER A 74 49.58 51.09 8.80
N ARG A 75 49.01 50.85 9.97
CA ARG A 75 49.00 51.83 11.07
C ARG A 75 48.19 51.34 12.27
N ARG A 76 48.98 50.96 13.27
CA ARG A 76 48.65 50.96 14.70
C ARG A 76 48.28 52.38 15.14
N THR A 77 47.05 52.60 15.58
CA THR A 77 46.74 53.59 16.61
C THR A 77 46.00 52.87 17.73
N ALA A 78 46.73 52.65 18.82
CA ALA A 78 46.17 52.27 20.09
C ALA A 78 45.34 53.44 20.63
N SER A 79 44.05 53.22 20.84
CA SER A 79 43.29 53.89 21.88
C SER A 79 42.45 52.83 22.58
N GLY A 80 42.85 52.55 23.83
CA GLY A 80 42.15 51.64 24.71
C GLY A 80 40.73 52.14 24.96
N SER A 81 39.76 51.30 24.61
CA SER A 81 38.57 51.13 25.43
C SER A 81 38.44 49.63 25.67
N GLU A 82 38.53 49.25 26.94
CA GLU A 82 38.48 47.89 27.42
C GLU A 82 37.18 47.23 26.96
N THR A 83 37.23 46.39 25.93
CA THR A 83 36.14 45.46 25.66
C THR A 83 36.23 44.35 26.69
N LYS A 84 35.41 44.47 27.74
CA LYS A 84 35.29 43.45 28.79
C LYS A 84 35.12 42.07 28.14
N PRO A 85 35.88 41.03 28.54
CA PRO A 85 35.62 39.68 28.08
C PRO A 85 34.22 39.31 28.58
N THR A 86 33.25 39.24 27.67
CA THR A 86 31.95 38.70 28.00
C THR A 86 32.19 37.24 28.38
N TYR A 87 32.01 36.92 29.66
CA TYR A 87 32.00 35.54 30.12
C TYR A 87 30.97 34.81 29.24
N SER A 88 31.45 33.89 28.41
CA SER A 88 30.60 33.08 27.53
C SER A 88 29.74 32.22 28.45
N MET A 89 28.55 32.72 28.80
CA MET A 89 27.57 31.94 29.54
C MET A 89 27.32 30.67 28.72
N GLY A 90 27.77 29.53 29.24
CA GLY A 90 27.65 28.24 28.58
C GLY A 90 26.21 27.99 28.19
N LYS A 91 25.99 27.49 26.96
CA LYS A 91 24.66 27.18 26.43
C LYS A 91 23.93 26.31 27.47
N SER A 92 22.84 26.83 28.05
CA SER A 92 22.07 26.06 29.04
C SER A 92 21.57 24.77 28.40
N LYS A 93 21.68 23.64 29.13
CA LYS A 93 21.18 22.36 28.66
C LYS A 93 19.67 22.49 28.46
N GLN A 94 19.20 22.23 27.25
CA GLN A 94 17.76 22.18 26.98
C GLN A 94 17.17 20.92 27.60
N VAL A 95 16.65 21.03 28.83
CA VAL A 95 15.94 19.96 29.52
C VAL A 95 14.52 19.88 28.94
N GLY A 96 14.11 18.71 28.45
CA GLY A 96 12.76 18.48 27.90
C GLY A 96 12.57 18.81 26.41
N ASN A 97 13.43 19.62 25.80
CA ASN A 97 13.31 20.03 24.39
C ASN A 97 14.21 19.22 23.43
N HIS A 98 14.53 17.97 23.77
CA HIS A 98 15.21 17.07 22.85
C HIS A 98 14.24 16.67 21.72
N LYS A 99 14.27 17.40 20.61
CA LYS A 99 13.56 17.00 19.39
C LYS A 99 14.12 15.64 18.98
N SER A 100 13.30 14.60 19.14
CA SER A 100 13.66 13.31 18.58
C SER A 100 13.74 13.49 17.07
N ASP A 101 14.96 13.41 16.52
CA ASP A 101 15.18 13.63 15.10
C ASP A 101 14.25 12.71 14.31
N LYS A 102 13.29 13.29 13.58
CA LYS A 102 12.23 12.54 12.88
C LYS A 102 12.86 11.45 11.99
N LYS A 103 14.01 11.75 11.37
CA LYS A 103 14.81 10.83 10.55
C LYS A 103 15.29 9.59 11.32
N LYS A 104 15.71 9.74 12.58
CA LYS A 104 16.16 8.61 13.43
C LYS A 104 15.01 7.71 13.87
N ASN A 105 13.80 8.24 14.01
CA ASN A 105 12.62 7.45 14.34
C ASN A 105 12.04 6.71 13.13
N ILE A 106 12.09 7.30 11.93
CA ILE A 106 11.68 6.61 10.70
C ILE A 106 12.49 5.33 10.53
N ALA A 107 13.83 5.40 10.64
CA ALA A 107 14.70 4.23 10.52
C ALA A 107 14.34 3.07 11.46
N LYS A 108 13.74 3.33 12.64
CA LYS A 108 13.31 2.28 13.57
C LYS A 108 12.09 1.50 13.07
N THR A 109 11.22 2.14 12.29
CA THR A 109 10.00 1.52 11.72
C THR A 109 10.33 0.61 10.56
N TRP A 110 11.33 0.97 9.73
CA TRP A 110 11.74 0.15 8.58
C TRP A 110 12.55 -1.10 8.95
N LYS A 111 12.97 -1.23 10.22
CA LYS A 111 13.70 -2.41 10.72
C LYS A 111 12.82 -3.65 10.70
N THR A 112 13.45 -4.80 10.45
CA THR A 112 12.82 -6.13 10.35
C THR A 112 11.98 -6.49 11.58
N LYS A 113 12.45 -6.20 12.80
CA LYS A 113 11.73 -6.51 14.05
C LYS A 113 10.30 -5.95 14.14
N ARG A 114 9.97 -4.88 13.41
CA ARG A 114 8.65 -4.22 13.46
C ARG A 114 7.96 -4.17 12.09
N ARG A 115 8.38 -5.01 11.14
CA ARG A 115 7.76 -5.08 9.82
C ARG A 115 6.35 -5.65 9.93
N THR A 116 5.42 -5.01 9.23
CA THR A 116 4.06 -5.51 9.02
C THR A 116 4.03 -6.41 7.79
N LYS A 117 2.97 -7.23 7.64
CA LYS A 117 2.77 -8.03 6.43
C LYS A 117 2.73 -7.16 5.16
N ASP A 118 3.39 -7.64 4.12
CA ASP A 118 3.45 -6.99 2.82
C ASP A 118 2.17 -7.25 1.99
N LEU A 119 2.02 -6.58 0.85
CA LEU A 119 0.78 -6.64 0.05
C LEU A 119 0.60 -8.01 -0.62
N ASP A 120 1.66 -8.55 -1.20
CA ASP A 120 1.75 -9.88 -1.82
C ASP A 120 1.35 -11.00 -0.84
N GLN A 121 1.86 -10.95 0.40
CA GLN A 121 1.48 -11.88 1.46
C GLN A 121 -0.02 -11.83 1.75
N ILE A 122 -0.61 -10.64 1.73
CA ILE A 122 -2.06 -10.49 1.95
C ILE A 122 -2.86 -11.03 0.78
N HIS A 123 -2.38 -10.92 -0.46
CA HIS A 123 -3.02 -11.59 -1.61
C HIS A 123 -3.03 -13.12 -1.45
N HIS A 124 -1.97 -13.71 -0.89
CA HIS A 124 -1.96 -15.14 -0.57
C HIS A 124 -2.94 -15.50 0.56
N ASP A 125 -3.08 -14.63 1.57
CA ASP A 125 -4.04 -14.80 2.68
C ASP A 125 -5.50 -14.62 2.22
N MET A 126 -5.75 -13.83 1.17
CA MET A 126 -7.08 -13.62 0.59
C MET A 126 -7.64 -14.84 -0.14
N ASN A 127 -6.82 -15.84 -0.45
CA ASN A 127 -7.31 -17.08 -1.04
C ASN A 127 -8.30 -17.76 -0.09
N PRO A 128 -9.45 -18.27 -0.59
CA PRO A 128 -10.55 -18.74 0.27
C PRO A 128 -10.14 -19.84 1.25
N SER A 129 -9.22 -20.72 0.85
CA SER A 129 -8.67 -21.78 1.71
C SER A 129 -7.88 -21.25 2.91
N ASN A 130 -7.19 -20.11 2.75
CA ASN A 130 -6.41 -19.48 3.82
C ASN A 130 -7.29 -18.52 4.63
N ALA A 131 -8.15 -17.77 3.94
CA ALA A 131 -9.10 -16.85 4.56
C ALA A 131 -9.99 -17.56 5.59
N ALA A 132 -10.50 -18.76 5.27
CA ALA A 132 -11.32 -19.54 6.19
C ALA A 132 -10.57 -19.93 7.48
N LYS A 133 -9.29 -20.29 7.37
CA LYS A 133 -8.43 -20.64 8.53
C LYS A 133 -8.12 -19.43 9.40
N LEU A 134 -7.87 -18.28 8.76
CA LEU A 134 -7.55 -17.03 9.45
C LEU A 134 -8.78 -16.36 10.09
N LEU A 135 -9.97 -16.61 9.55
CA LEU A 135 -11.23 -16.14 10.13
C LEU A 135 -11.69 -17.01 11.31
N LYS A 136 -11.45 -18.32 11.24
CA LYS A 136 -11.83 -19.30 12.26
C LYS A 136 -10.58 -19.80 12.99
N GLN A 137 -9.82 -18.87 13.56
CA GLN A 137 -8.68 -19.23 14.40
C GLN A 137 -9.15 -19.74 15.76
N ASP A 138 -8.37 -20.67 16.32
CA ASP A 138 -8.55 -21.10 17.70
C ASP A 138 -8.24 -19.94 18.66
N VAL A 139 -8.84 -20.00 19.84
CA VAL A 139 -8.73 -18.96 20.86
C VAL A 139 -7.30 -18.93 21.41
N ASP A 140 -6.57 -17.87 21.12
CA ASP A 140 -5.18 -17.66 21.57
C ASP A 140 -5.09 -16.47 22.54
N TYR A 141 -4.70 -16.72 23.78
CA TYR A 141 -4.67 -15.74 24.86
C TYR A 141 -3.50 -14.73 24.76
N ASP A 142 -2.46 -15.04 23.99
CA ASP A 142 -1.30 -14.14 23.85
C ASP A 142 -1.58 -12.99 22.88
N VAL A 143 -2.63 -13.11 22.06
CA VAL A 143 -3.03 -12.13 21.05
C VAL A 143 -4.24 -11.32 21.52
N THR A 144 -4.28 -10.05 21.12
CA THR A 144 -5.39 -9.15 21.45
C THR A 144 -6.74 -9.72 20.98
N GLY A 145 -7.76 -9.68 21.84
CA GLY A 145 -9.11 -10.17 21.50
C GLY A 145 -9.17 -11.68 21.27
N CYS A 146 -8.25 -12.43 21.87
CA CYS A 146 -8.15 -13.88 21.79
C CYS A 146 -8.11 -14.44 20.35
N ALA A 147 -7.53 -13.68 19.41
CA ALA A 147 -7.48 -13.97 17.97
C ALA A 147 -8.82 -14.09 17.22
N GLN A 148 -9.97 -13.83 17.88
CA GLN A 148 -11.29 -14.04 17.27
C GLN A 148 -11.69 -12.94 16.27
N HIS A 149 -11.23 -11.70 16.48
CA HIS A 149 -11.63 -10.56 15.65
C HIS A 149 -10.45 -10.10 14.78
N TYR A 150 -10.31 -10.73 13.60
CA TYR A 150 -9.20 -10.50 12.68
C TYR A 150 -9.62 -9.88 11.34
N CYS A 151 -8.95 -8.79 10.95
CA CYS A 151 -9.11 -8.18 9.62
C CYS A 151 -8.04 -8.70 8.65
N LEU A 152 -8.46 -9.40 7.60
CA LEU A 152 -7.55 -9.96 6.57
C LEU A 152 -6.74 -8.87 5.85
N HIS A 153 -7.40 -7.80 5.41
CA HIS A 153 -6.77 -6.79 4.54
C HIS A 153 -5.69 -5.96 5.26
N CYS A 154 -5.84 -5.74 6.57
CA CYS A 154 -4.90 -4.97 7.38
C CYS A 154 -4.01 -5.84 8.27
N ALA A 155 -4.21 -7.16 8.28
CA ALA A 155 -3.50 -8.13 9.09
C ALA A 155 -3.40 -7.72 10.58
N ARG A 156 -4.53 -7.31 11.16
CA ARG A 156 -4.59 -6.75 12.52
C ARG A 156 -5.72 -7.38 13.31
N TYR A 157 -5.42 -7.67 14.57
CA TYR A 157 -6.38 -8.17 15.56
C TYR A 157 -7.04 -7.01 16.30
N PHE A 158 -8.30 -7.22 16.67
CA PHE A 158 -9.15 -6.29 17.40
C PHE A 158 -9.66 -6.95 18.68
N VAL A 159 -10.07 -6.13 19.65
CA VAL A 159 -10.58 -6.62 20.94
C VAL A 159 -12.06 -6.97 20.86
N ASP A 160 -12.86 -6.13 20.19
CA ASP A 160 -14.32 -6.30 20.06
C ASP A 160 -14.78 -6.21 18.59
N LEU A 161 -15.91 -6.84 18.27
CA LEU A 161 -16.61 -6.69 16.98
C LEU A 161 -16.94 -5.22 16.64
N LYS A 162 -17.29 -4.39 17.64
CA LYS A 162 -17.59 -2.97 17.44
C LYS A 162 -16.38 -2.21 16.88
N THR A 163 -15.21 -2.43 17.48
CA THR A 163 -13.96 -1.80 17.05
C THR A 163 -13.53 -2.25 15.64
N MET A 164 -13.84 -3.50 15.26
CA MET A 164 -13.62 -4.03 13.93
C MET A 164 -14.53 -3.35 12.88
N LYS A 165 -15.82 -3.18 13.19
CA LYS A 165 -16.77 -2.46 12.32
C LYS A 165 -16.36 -1.01 12.11
N GLU A 166 -15.89 -0.35 13.16
CA GLU A 166 -15.34 1.01 13.07
C GLU A 166 -14.09 1.05 12.20
N HIS A 167 -13.20 0.05 12.33
CA HIS A 167 -11.99 -0.06 11.51
C HIS A 167 -12.31 -0.07 10.01
N PHE A 168 -13.33 -0.80 9.56
CA PHE A 168 -13.73 -0.83 8.14
C PHE A 168 -14.14 0.54 7.59
N LYS A 169 -14.67 1.42 8.43
CA LYS A 169 -15.07 2.78 8.04
C LYS A 169 -13.85 3.72 7.92
N THR A 170 -12.73 3.39 8.55
CA THR A 170 -11.54 4.25 8.60
C THR A 170 -10.86 4.43 7.23
N LYS A 171 -10.16 5.56 7.08
CA LYS A 171 -9.40 5.88 5.86
C LYS A 171 -8.25 4.90 5.60
N VAL A 172 -7.66 4.35 6.66
CA VAL A 172 -6.53 3.40 6.56
C VAL A 172 -7.00 2.14 5.85
N HIS A 173 -8.13 1.59 6.28
CA HIS A 173 -8.71 0.39 5.67
C HIS A 173 -9.10 0.64 4.21
N LYS A 174 -9.80 1.73 3.94
CA LYS A 174 -10.19 2.13 2.56
C LYS A 174 -8.99 2.33 1.64
N LYS A 175 -7.87 2.86 2.17
CA LYS A 175 -6.62 2.99 1.41
C LYS A 175 -6.03 1.62 1.09
N ARG A 176 -6.08 0.67 2.04
CA ARG A 176 -5.57 -0.69 1.83
C ARG A 176 -6.37 -1.44 0.78
N LEU A 177 -7.70 -1.33 0.79
CA LEU A 177 -8.55 -1.89 -0.26
C LEU A 177 -8.21 -1.34 -1.65
N LYS A 178 -7.88 -0.06 -1.76
CA LYS A 178 -7.42 0.53 -3.03
C LYS A 178 -6.09 -0.08 -3.50
N GLN A 179 -5.15 -0.31 -2.58
CA GLN A 179 -3.86 -0.94 -2.91
C GLN A 179 -4.01 -2.39 -3.36
N LEU A 180 -4.94 -3.14 -2.76
CA LEU A 180 -5.18 -4.55 -3.08
C LEU A 180 -5.97 -4.76 -4.39
N ARG A 181 -6.49 -3.70 -5.00
CA ARG A 181 -7.15 -3.81 -6.33
C ARG A 181 -6.17 -4.05 -7.46
N GLU A 182 -4.90 -3.74 -7.23
CA GLU A 182 -3.82 -3.95 -8.18
C GLU A 182 -3.22 -5.33 -7.94
N GLU A 183 -2.85 -6.04 -9.00
CA GLU A 183 -2.12 -7.29 -8.91
C GLU A 183 -0.79 -7.07 -8.17
N PRO A 184 -0.39 -7.97 -7.24
CA PRO A 184 0.86 -7.80 -6.51
C PRO A 184 2.06 -7.88 -7.45
N TYR A 185 3.02 -6.98 -7.24
CA TYR A 185 4.28 -6.98 -7.97
C TYR A 185 5.06 -8.26 -7.68
N THR A 186 5.46 -8.98 -8.74
CA THR A 186 6.19 -10.25 -8.63
C THR A 186 7.59 -10.14 -9.24
N GLN A 187 8.49 -11.01 -8.80
CA GLN A 187 9.86 -11.07 -9.34
C GLN A 187 9.86 -11.28 -10.87
N ALA A 188 8.94 -12.09 -11.39
CA ALA A 188 8.80 -12.30 -12.83
C ALA A 188 8.45 -10.99 -13.59
N GLU A 189 7.74 -10.05 -12.95
CA GLU A 189 7.52 -8.71 -13.51
C GLU A 189 8.81 -7.89 -13.56
N ALA A 190 9.63 -7.96 -12.51
CA ALA A 190 10.94 -7.30 -12.47
C ALA A 190 11.87 -7.80 -13.59
N GLU A 191 11.92 -9.10 -13.80
CA GLU A 191 12.75 -9.75 -14.82
C GLU A 191 12.30 -9.38 -16.25
N ARG A 192 10.99 -9.29 -16.47
CA ARG A 192 10.43 -8.80 -17.74
C ARG A 192 10.80 -7.34 -17.99
N ALA A 193 10.73 -6.49 -16.98
CA ALA A 193 11.16 -5.10 -17.07
C ALA A 193 12.67 -4.97 -17.34
N ALA A 194 13.48 -5.92 -16.86
CA ALA A 194 14.91 -6.02 -17.15
C ALA A 194 15.22 -6.56 -18.56
N GLY A 195 14.21 -6.87 -19.39
CA GLY A 195 14.37 -7.34 -20.77
C GLY A 195 14.44 -8.87 -20.93
N MET A 196 14.18 -9.63 -19.87
CA MET A 196 14.20 -11.11 -19.91
C MET A 196 12.83 -11.74 -20.25
N GLY A 197 11.85 -10.97 -20.72
CA GLY A 197 10.55 -11.51 -21.13
C GLY A 197 9.59 -10.50 -21.78
N SER A 198 8.32 -10.91 -21.98
CA SER A 198 7.30 -10.11 -22.69
C SER A 198 6.45 -9.26 -21.75
N TYR A 199 6.03 -8.07 -22.21
CA TYR A 199 5.15 -7.18 -21.45
C TYR A 199 3.74 -7.79 -21.26
N ILE A 200 3.22 -7.75 -20.03
CA ILE A 200 1.84 -8.11 -19.71
C ILE A 200 1.25 -6.94 -18.90
N PRO A 201 0.06 -6.42 -19.28
CA PRO A 201 -0.57 -5.35 -18.51
C PRO A 201 -1.05 -5.87 -17.15
N PRO A 202 -0.99 -5.05 -16.09
CA PRO A 202 -1.47 -5.43 -14.77
C PRO A 202 -2.98 -5.62 -14.78
N LYS A 203 -3.46 -6.68 -14.13
CA LYS A 203 -4.90 -6.95 -14.02
C LYS A 203 -5.46 -6.31 -12.76
N THR A 204 -6.71 -5.84 -12.84
CA THR A 204 -7.44 -5.35 -11.68
C THR A 204 -8.13 -6.49 -10.96
N VAL A 205 -7.87 -6.66 -9.67
CA VAL A 205 -8.51 -7.64 -8.80
C VAL A 205 -9.67 -6.98 -8.05
N GLU A 206 -10.86 -7.58 -8.11
CA GLU A 206 -12.01 -7.14 -7.33
C GLU A 206 -11.92 -7.68 -5.91
N VAL A 207 -11.61 -6.79 -4.96
CA VAL A 207 -11.49 -7.15 -3.53
C VAL A 207 -12.79 -6.80 -2.81
N GLN A 208 -13.51 -7.82 -2.36
CA GLN A 208 -14.68 -7.67 -1.52
C GLN A 208 -14.28 -7.62 -0.05
N THR A 209 -14.91 -6.72 0.71
CA THR A 209 -14.75 -6.66 2.17
C THR A 209 -15.48 -7.82 2.82
N GLN A 210 -14.89 -8.38 3.88
CA GLN A 210 -15.48 -9.46 4.67
C GLN A 210 -16.89 -9.05 5.16
N PRO A 211 -17.92 -9.90 4.96
CA PRO A 211 -19.20 -9.69 5.61
C PRO A 211 -19.02 -9.95 7.11
N VAL A 212 -19.44 -8.99 7.94
CA VAL A 212 -19.60 -9.26 9.37
C VAL A 212 -20.95 -9.93 9.49
N GLU A 213 -20.98 -11.23 9.81
CA GLU A 213 -22.23 -11.91 10.12
C GLU A 213 -22.74 -11.32 11.45
N GLU A 214 -23.78 -10.50 11.37
CA GLU A 214 -24.41 -9.87 12.53
C GLU A 214 -25.62 -10.69 13.05
N ASP A 215 -25.89 -11.85 12.45
CA ASP A 215 -27.17 -12.55 12.60
C ASP A 215 -27.00 -14.00 13.06
N MET A 216 -26.64 -14.21 14.32
CA MET A 216 -27.16 -15.32 15.13
C MET A 216 -27.46 -14.75 16.50
N SER A 217 -28.69 -14.24 16.60
CA SER A 217 -29.32 -13.66 17.79
C SER A 217 -29.38 -14.63 18.96
#